data_AF-A0AA47IMQ0-F1
#
_entry.id   AF-A0AA47IMQ0-F1
#
_cell.length_a   1.000
_cell.length_b   1.000
_cell.length_c   1.000
_cell.angle_alpha   90.00
_cell.angle_beta   90.00
_cell.angle_gamma   90.00
#
_symmetry.space_group_name_H-M   'P 1'
#
loop_
_entity.id
_entity.type
_entity.pdbx_description
1 polymer ?
#
loop_
_entity_poly.entity_id
_entity_poly.type
_entity_poly.pdbx_seq_one_letter_code
_entity_poly.pdbx_strand_id
1 'polypeptide(L)'
;MGRKRLHICMFYGLYTELELDNKVQKLKEKWEKISKTTVIYRGINGLSLQKSEEFIQNEDLLSKFVFDSDLSSELYDTFGVKSNSLEEFQTSIKEYFQRDLSHLEERFLDLLNFIFLRLSDITHSDIAFSRYFGNVGLLIKLDSEKDYQNIISLSPKNYYCLVTPSKNMLENVLVDLLSKIGMAINSRMLYNGWHYMPGNFINCEQVDFSERDFYFSAVLSDVTNKDKYHHVGHVKLDINNCIRVPLTMTINGRAYKALMDVRTFRRGDNEYSISDLENVIIYSKYVKVIGQAIFDIITDKKDFSFALQQVNRDNYTKNLAELKKKRY
;
A
#
# COMPACT_ATOMS: atom_id res chain seq x y z
N MET A 1 -63.53 -3.41 -44.24
CA MET A 1 -63.31 -4.53 -43.29
C MET A 1 -61.83 -4.47 -42.89
N GLY A 2 -61.39 -4.11 -41.69
CA GLY A 2 -62.01 -4.08 -40.37
C GLY A 2 -61.37 -5.12 -39.46
N ARG A 3 -60.42 -4.71 -38.60
CA ARG A 3 -60.06 -5.28 -37.27
C ARG A 3 -58.91 -4.44 -36.67
N LYS A 4 -59.26 -3.39 -35.93
CA LYS A 4 -59.32 -3.30 -34.45
C LYS A 4 -57.95 -3.39 -33.76
N ARG A 5 -57.44 -2.20 -33.39
CA ARG A 5 -56.34 -1.98 -32.44
C ARG A 5 -56.76 -2.48 -31.05
N LEU A 6 -55.89 -3.25 -30.39
CA LEU A 6 -55.97 -3.43 -28.95
C LEU A 6 -55.37 -2.19 -28.28
N HIS A 7 -56.23 -1.38 -27.66
CA HIS A 7 -55.82 -0.45 -26.62
C HIS A 7 -55.42 -1.28 -25.39
N ILE A 8 -54.12 -1.37 -25.11
CA ILE A 8 -53.67 -1.71 -23.76
C ILE A 8 -53.61 -0.38 -23.00
N CYS A 9 -54.59 -0.21 -22.13
CA CYS A 9 -54.65 0.86 -21.16
C CYS A 9 -53.36 0.93 -20.35
N MET A 10 -52.94 2.17 -20.13
CA MET A 10 -52.01 2.60 -19.10
C MET A 10 -52.20 1.81 -17.80
N PHE A 11 -51.22 0.97 -17.48
CA PHE A 11 -50.74 0.89 -16.11
C PHE A 11 -49.46 1.71 -16.07
N TYR A 12 -49.60 2.99 -15.72
CA TYR A 12 -48.50 3.78 -15.15
C TYR A 12 -48.15 3.15 -13.80
N GLY A 13 -47.43 2.03 -13.86
CA GLY A 13 -46.80 1.43 -12.70
C GLY A 13 -45.61 2.28 -12.31
N LEU A 14 -45.74 2.93 -11.16
CA LEU A 14 -44.72 3.65 -10.41
C LEU A 14 -43.35 2.93 -10.41
N TYR A 15 -42.53 3.16 -11.42
CA TYR A 15 -41.09 3.20 -11.26
C TYR A 15 -40.71 4.67 -11.37
N THR A 16 -40.80 5.37 -10.25
CA THR A 16 -40.02 6.58 -10.07
C THR A 16 -38.57 6.20 -10.34
N GLU A 17 -38.01 6.74 -11.42
CA GLU A 17 -36.58 6.78 -11.62
C GLU A 17 -35.98 7.31 -10.32
N LEU A 18 -35.28 6.45 -9.57
CA LEU A 18 -34.50 6.92 -8.46
C LEU A 18 -33.58 8.01 -9.03
N GLU A 19 -33.71 9.25 -8.52
CA GLU A 19 -32.75 10.32 -8.79
C GLU A 19 -31.33 9.75 -8.64
N LEU A 20 -30.39 10.21 -9.47
CA LEU A 20 -29.04 9.66 -9.55
C LEU A 20 -28.40 9.46 -8.16
N ASP A 21 -28.64 10.41 -7.25
CA ASP A 21 -28.18 10.37 -5.86
C ASP A 21 -28.72 9.16 -5.08
N ASN A 22 -29.99 8.83 -5.25
CA ASN A 22 -30.60 7.64 -4.63
C ASN A 22 -30.02 6.33 -5.20
N LYS A 23 -29.67 6.30 -6.50
CA LYS A 23 -28.99 5.13 -7.10
C LYS A 23 -27.57 4.98 -6.56
N VAL A 24 -26.83 6.09 -6.47
CA VAL A 24 -25.48 6.14 -5.90
C VAL A 24 -25.51 5.69 -4.43
N GLN A 25 -26.46 6.17 -3.65
CA GLN A 25 -26.61 5.80 -2.25
C GLN A 25 -26.88 4.29 -2.08
N LYS A 26 -27.82 3.74 -2.84
CA LYS A 26 -28.09 2.28 -2.83
C LYS A 26 -26.89 1.45 -3.27
N LEU A 27 -26.10 1.94 -4.23
CA LEU A 27 -24.86 1.28 -4.64
C LEU A 27 -23.81 1.30 -3.53
N LYS A 28 -23.64 2.43 -2.84
CA LYS A 28 -22.74 2.54 -1.67
C LYS A 28 -23.14 1.57 -0.56
N GLU A 29 -24.42 1.51 -0.21
CA GLU A 29 -24.93 0.60 0.82
C GLU A 29 -24.70 -0.88 0.47
N LYS A 30 -24.95 -1.26 -0.79
CA LYS A 30 -24.67 -2.61 -1.28
C LYS A 30 -23.17 -2.92 -1.24
N TRP A 31 -22.34 -1.99 -1.70
CA TRP A 31 -20.89 -2.13 -1.68
C TRP A 31 -20.37 -2.31 -0.24
N GLU A 32 -20.83 -1.49 0.70
CA GLU A 32 -20.47 -1.61 2.11
C GLU A 32 -20.83 -2.98 2.67
N LYS A 33 -22.03 -3.50 2.34
CA LYS A 33 -22.45 -4.83 2.77
C LYS A 33 -21.53 -5.93 2.22
N ILE A 34 -21.20 -5.89 0.93
CA ILE A 34 -20.34 -6.90 0.29
C ILE A 34 -18.92 -6.82 0.84
N SER A 35 -18.36 -5.61 0.96
CA SER A 35 -16.99 -5.41 1.44
C SER A 35 -16.74 -5.86 2.89
N LYS A 36 -17.80 -6.07 3.67
CA LYS A 36 -17.73 -6.61 5.04
C LYS A 36 -17.61 -8.13 5.09
N THR A 37 -18.00 -8.83 4.03
CA THR A 37 -18.09 -10.30 3.99
C THR A 37 -17.25 -10.91 2.87
N THR A 38 -16.62 -10.09 2.03
CA THR A 38 -15.92 -10.56 0.84
C THR A 38 -14.70 -9.71 0.55
N VAL A 39 -13.56 -10.36 0.38
CA VAL A 39 -12.34 -9.70 -0.07
C VAL A 39 -12.44 -9.53 -1.58
N ILE A 40 -12.55 -8.27 -2.00
CA ILE A 40 -12.58 -7.89 -3.41
C ILE A 40 -11.19 -7.43 -3.81
N TYR A 41 -10.70 -7.92 -4.93
CA TYR A 41 -9.49 -7.42 -5.58
C TYR A 41 -9.76 -7.13 -7.05
N ARG A 42 -8.78 -6.56 -7.73
CA ARG A 42 -8.82 -6.30 -9.16
C ARG A 42 -7.82 -7.16 -9.90
N GLY A 43 -8.30 -8.01 -10.80
CA GLY A 43 -7.49 -8.66 -11.81
C GLY A 43 -7.18 -7.67 -12.93
N ILE A 44 -5.93 -7.62 -13.36
CA ILE A 44 -5.48 -6.77 -14.48
C ILE A 44 -4.75 -7.65 -15.48
N ASN A 45 -5.31 -7.79 -16.67
CA ASN A 45 -4.58 -8.34 -17.80
C ASN A 45 -3.67 -7.24 -18.33
N GLY A 46 -2.36 -7.38 -18.13
CA GLY A 46 -1.36 -6.45 -18.61
C GLY A 46 -1.54 -6.21 -20.10
N LEU A 47 -1.44 -7.22 -20.95
CA LEU A 47 -1.53 -7.09 -22.42
C LEU A 47 -2.72 -6.25 -22.92
N SER A 48 -3.94 -6.49 -22.40
CA SER A 48 -5.15 -5.77 -22.84
C SER A 48 -5.49 -4.54 -21.99
N LEU A 49 -4.82 -4.35 -20.86
CA LEU A 49 -5.15 -3.38 -19.80
C LEU A 49 -6.57 -3.53 -19.22
N GLN A 50 -7.24 -4.65 -19.52
CA GLN A 50 -8.58 -4.92 -19.01
C GLN A 50 -8.51 -5.19 -17.51
N LYS A 51 -9.44 -4.56 -16.79
CA LYS A 51 -9.59 -4.68 -15.33
C LYS A 51 -10.90 -5.39 -15.02
N SER A 52 -10.85 -6.36 -14.13
CA SER A 52 -12.02 -7.08 -13.59
C SER A 52 -12.00 -6.97 -12.07
N GLU A 53 -13.14 -6.66 -11.45
CA GLU A 53 -13.31 -6.91 -10.02
C GLU A 53 -13.61 -8.40 -9.77
N GLU A 54 -12.84 -8.99 -8.88
CA GLU A 54 -12.87 -10.41 -8.53
C GLU A 54 -12.90 -10.56 -7.01
N PHE A 55 -13.14 -11.77 -6.51
CA PHE A 55 -13.24 -12.03 -5.08
C PHE A 55 -12.39 -13.22 -4.64
N ILE A 56 -11.90 -13.16 -3.41
CA ILE A 56 -11.20 -14.26 -2.75
C ILE A 56 -12.16 -14.92 -1.77
N GLN A 57 -12.24 -16.26 -1.81
CA GLN A 57 -13.04 -17.07 -0.88
C GLN A 57 -12.24 -17.37 0.40
N ASN A 58 -11.84 -16.33 1.11
CA ASN A 58 -11.10 -16.45 2.37
C ASN A 58 -11.50 -15.29 3.30
N GLU A 59 -12.39 -15.58 4.24
CA GLU A 59 -12.96 -14.56 5.14
C GLU A 59 -11.96 -14.08 6.19
N ASP A 60 -10.95 -14.89 6.54
CA ASP A 60 -9.91 -14.51 7.52
C ASP A 60 -9.13 -13.28 7.04
N LEU A 61 -9.02 -13.10 5.73
CA LEU A 61 -8.39 -11.94 5.12
C LEU A 61 -9.16 -10.62 5.36
N LEU A 62 -10.44 -10.67 5.77
CA LEU A 62 -11.20 -9.48 6.19
C LEU A 62 -10.79 -8.98 7.59
N SER A 63 -10.19 -9.85 8.41
CA SER A 63 -9.68 -9.45 9.72
C SER A 63 -8.61 -8.37 9.59
N LYS A 64 -8.53 -7.47 10.58
CA LYS A 64 -7.45 -6.46 10.65
C LYS A 64 -6.06 -7.08 10.83
N PHE A 65 -6.00 -8.34 11.27
CA PHE A 65 -4.77 -9.07 11.51
C PHE A 65 -5.00 -10.58 11.29
N VAL A 66 -4.02 -11.26 10.70
CA VAL A 66 -4.03 -12.71 10.49
C VAL A 66 -2.76 -13.24 11.12
N PHE A 67 -2.91 -14.16 12.07
CA PHE A 67 -1.79 -14.79 12.74
C PHE A 67 -1.08 -15.73 11.77
N ASP A 68 0.24 -15.59 11.68
CA ASP A 68 1.13 -16.45 10.92
C ASP A 68 2.18 -16.98 11.92
N SER A 69 2.12 -18.29 12.20
CA SER A 69 2.95 -18.90 13.24
C SER A 69 4.44 -18.84 12.92
N ASP A 70 4.79 -19.00 11.65
CA ASP A 70 6.18 -19.06 11.19
C ASP A 70 6.77 -17.66 11.24
N LEU A 71 6.06 -16.67 10.69
CA LEU A 71 6.45 -15.26 10.77
C LEU A 71 6.55 -14.78 12.21
N SER A 72 5.58 -15.15 13.06
CA SER A 72 5.57 -14.76 14.47
C SER A 72 6.74 -15.34 15.25
N SER A 73 7.12 -16.59 14.98
CA SER A 73 8.27 -17.22 15.61
C SER A 73 9.57 -16.53 15.19
N GLU A 74 9.75 -16.26 13.90
CA GLU A 74 10.97 -15.62 13.39
C GLU A 74 11.10 -14.14 13.82
N LEU A 75 9.97 -13.41 13.92
CA LEU A 75 9.95 -12.05 14.48
C LEU A 75 10.41 -12.03 15.94
N TYR A 76 9.98 -13.02 16.72
CA TYR A 76 10.40 -13.15 18.10
C TYR A 76 11.88 -13.50 18.21
N ASP A 77 12.35 -14.49 17.45
CA ASP A 77 13.74 -14.94 17.50
C ASP A 77 14.72 -13.86 17.01
N THR A 78 14.34 -13.09 15.99
CA THR A 78 15.21 -12.08 15.38
C THR A 78 15.17 -10.73 16.10
N PHE A 79 13.99 -10.29 16.54
CA PHE A 79 13.78 -8.93 17.08
C PHE A 79 13.24 -8.89 18.52
N GLY A 80 12.85 -10.04 19.08
CA GLY A 80 12.12 -10.11 20.33
C GLY A 80 10.71 -9.51 20.22
N VAL A 81 10.14 -9.50 19.01
CA VAL A 81 8.82 -8.92 18.72
C VAL A 81 7.78 -10.05 18.72
N LYS A 82 6.74 -9.90 19.54
CA LYS A 82 5.65 -10.87 19.66
C LYS A 82 4.49 -10.48 18.74
N SER A 83 3.83 -11.45 18.12
CA SER A 83 2.72 -11.17 17.19
C SER A 83 1.60 -12.22 17.22
N ASN A 84 1.29 -12.81 18.38
CA ASN A 84 0.23 -13.81 18.48
C ASN A 84 -1.18 -13.22 18.31
N SER A 85 -1.32 -11.90 18.51
CA SER A 85 -2.54 -11.14 18.26
C SER A 85 -2.20 -9.72 17.78
N LEU A 86 -3.22 -9.01 17.27
CA LEU A 86 -3.04 -7.60 16.86
C LEU A 86 -2.59 -6.72 18.03
N GLU A 87 -3.21 -6.87 19.20
CA GLU A 87 -2.90 -6.06 20.38
C GLU A 87 -1.49 -6.33 20.91
N GLU A 88 -1.10 -7.61 20.95
CA GLU A 88 0.25 -8.00 21.36
C GLU A 88 1.28 -7.46 20.37
N PHE A 89 1.00 -7.56 19.06
CA PHE A 89 1.91 -7.05 18.04
C PHE A 89 2.08 -5.54 18.11
N GLN A 90 0.98 -4.79 18.26
CA GLN A 90 1.01 -3.34 18.43
C GLN A 90 1.83 -2.92 19.65
N THR A 91 1.63 -3.60 20.78
CA THR A 91 2.36 -3.34 22.03
C THR A 91 3.85 -3.65 21.85
N SER A 92 4.18 -4.82 21.32
CA SER A 92 5.55 -5.29 21.17
C SER A 92 6.36 -4.44 20.18
N ILE A 93 5.73 -3.96 19.09
CA ILE A 93 6.37 -3.03 18.15
C ILE A 93 6.65 -1.67 18.81
N LYS A 94 5.70 -1.12 19.58
CA LYS A 94 5.91 0.13 20.31
C LYS A 94 7.07 0.01 21.28
N GLU A 95 7.12 -1.08 22.06
CA GLU A 95 8.24 -1.37 22.96
C GLU A 95 9.56 -1.49 22.19
N TYR A 96 9.59 -2.26 21.10
CA TYR A 96 10.79 -2.45 20.29
C TYR A 96 11.38 -1.14 19.77
N PHE A 97 10.53 -0.22 19.30
CA PHE A 97 10.95 1.10 18.84
C PHE A 97 11.34 2.05 19.99
N GLN A 98 10.63 2.00 21.12
CA GLN A 98 10.89 2.87 22.26
C GLN A 98 12.16 2.50 23.06
N ARG A 99 12.69 1.28 22.89
CA ARG A 99 13.98 0.86 23.49
C ARG A 99 15.10 1.83 23.17
N ASP A 100 15.14 2.34 21.94
CA ASP A 100 16.13 3.33 21.51
C ASP A 100 15.60 4.16 20.34
N LEU A 101 15.12 5.37 20.66
CA LEU A 101 14.58 6.29 19.69
C LEU A 101 15.65 6.92 18.79
N SER A 102 16.92 6.91 19.20
CA SER A 102 18.01 7.45 18.36
C SER A 102 18.26 6.60 17.11
N HIS A 103 17.90 5.31 17.18
CA HIS A 103 17.96 4.35 16.08
C HIS A 103 16.58 3.98 15.53
N LEU A 104 15.55 4.83 15.72
CA LEU A 104 14.17 4.54 15.35
C LEU A 104 14.03 4.20 13.85
N GLU A 105 14.63 5.00 12.96
CA GLU A 105 14.56 4.75 11.52
C GLU A 105 15.24 3.43 11.15
N GLU A 106 16.44 3.15 11.67
CA GLU A 106 17.17 1.91 11.37
C GLU A 106 16.37 0.67 11.80
N ARG A 107 15.83 0.69 13.02
CA ARG A 107 14.97 -0.38 13.55
C ARG A 107 13.71 -0.60 12.72
N PHE A 108 13.11 0.49 12.25
CA PHE A 108 11.94 0.46 11.37
C PHE A 108 12.27 -0.18 10.03
N LEU A 109 13.35 0.23 9.39
CA LEU A 109 13.76 -0.31 8.10
C LEU A 109 14.21 -1.77 8.21
N ASP A 110 14.81 -2.18 9.31
CA ASP A 110 15.22 -3.57 9.54
C ASP A 110 14.04 -4.53 9.64
N LEU A 111 13.03 -4.16 10.42
CA LEU A 111 11.79 -4.92 10.49
C LEU A 111 11.10 -5.00 9.12
N LEU A 112 11.01 -3.89 8.39
CA LEU A 112 10.37 -3.90 7.07
C LEU A 112 11.15 -4.75 6.07
N ASN A 113 12.49 -4.64 6.04
CA ASN A 113 13.32 -5.47 5.18
C ASN A 113 13.16 -6.95 5.52
N PHE A 114 13.10 -7.31 6.80
CA PHE A 114 12.83 -8.68 7.24
C PHE A 114 11.49 -9.19 6.68
N ILE A 115 10.39 -8.44 6.88
CA ILE A 115 9.07 -8.79 6.37
C ILE A 115 9.08 -8.90 4.82
N PHE A 116 9.76 -7.99 4.13
CA PHE A 116 9.81 -7.97 2.67
C PHE A 116 10.66 -9.09 2.08
N LEU A 117 11.78 -9.46 2.70
CA LEU A 117 12.56 -10.62 2.28
C LEU A 117 11.72 -11.90 2.41
N ARG A 118 11.05 -12.09 3.54
CA ARG A 118 10.13 -13.22 3.76
C ARG A 118 8.98 -13.23 2.76
N LEU A 119 8.35 -12.07 2.54
CA LEU A 119 7.29 -11.94 1.55
C LEU A 119 7.77 -12.31 0.16
N SER A 120 8.96 -11.83 -0.23
CA SER A 120 9.58 -12.19 -1.50
C SER A 120 9.85 -13.69 -1.62
N ASP A 121 10.30 -14.34 -0.56
CA ASP A 121 10.57 -15.79 -0.57
C ASP A 121 9.28 -16.60 -0.77
N ILE A 122 8.23 -16.35 0.03
CA ILE A 122 6.96 -17.11 -0.01
C ILE A 122 6.16 -16.85 -1.28
N THR A 123 6.31 -15.65 -1.86
CA THR A 123 5.65 -15.26 -3.11
C THR A 123 6.63 -15.26 -4.27
N HIS A 124 7.79 -15.92 -4.18
CA HIS A 124 8.79 -15.98 -5.25
C HIS A 124 9.00 -14.65 -6.02
N SER A 125 8.93 -13.53 -5.32
CA SER A 125 8.99 -12.18 -5.90
C SER A 125 10.44 -11.72 -5.99
N ASP A 126 10.80 -11.01 -7.06
CA ASP A 126 12.14 -10.46 -7.20
C ASP A 126 12.36 -9.26 -6.28
N ILE A 127 11.32 -8.45 -6.08
CA ILE A 127 11.35 -7.27 -5.22
C ILE A 127 10.02 -7.15 -4.49
N ALA A 128 10.09 -6.85 -3.19
CA ALA A 128 8.99 -6.35 -2.39
C ALA A 128 9.31 -4.93 -1.89
N PHE A 129 8.32 -4.06 -1.82
CA PHE A 129 8.53 -2.67 -1.43
C PHE A 129 7.27 -2.02 -0.89
N SER A 130 7.46 -0.90 -0.20
CA SER A 130 6.36 -0.07 0.26
C SER A 130 6.72 1.40 0.22
N ARG A 131 5.69 2.23 0.08
CA ARG A 131 5.79 3.69 0.11
C ARG A 131 5.39 4.22 1.47
N TYR A 132 5.95 5.36 1.82
CA TYR A 132 5.70 6.05 3.08
C TYR A 132 5.68 7.56 2.86
N PHE A 133 5.16 8.28 3.85
CA PHE A 133 5.50 9.68 4.00
C PHE A 133 6.89 9.77 4.65
N GLY A 134 7.83 10.41 3.97
CA GLY A 134 9.21 10.54 4.47
C GLY A 134 9.29 11.52 5.62
N ASN A 135 8.72 12.72 5.45
CA ASN A 135 8.76 13.77 6.46
C ASN A 135 7.60 13.64 7.47
N VAL A 136 7.61 12.54 8.22
CA VAL A 136 6.48 12.12 9.10
C VAL A 136 6.09 13.19 10.10
N GLY A 137 7.07 13.81 10.78
CA GLY A 137 6.82 14.85 11.77
C GLY A 137 6.12 16.07 11.18
N LEU A 138 6.54 16.50 9.98
CA LEU A 138 5.89 17.60 9.27
C LEU A 138 4.43 17.29 8.92
N LEU A 139 4.13 16.08 8.45
CA LEU A 139 2.75 15.69 8.12
C LEU A 139 1.85 15.71 9.36
N ILE A 140 2.31 15.13 10.47
CA ILE A 140 1.56 15.11 11.73
C ILE A 140 1.28 16.54 12.21
N LYS A 141 2.29 17.41 12.15
CA LYS A 141 2.15 18.82 12.52
C LYS A 141 1.09 19.52 11.67
N LEU A 142 1.24 19.51 10.35
CA LEU A 142 0.30 20.19 9.44
C LEU A 142 -1.12 19.64 9.57
N ASP A 143 -1.28 18.32 9.73
CA ASP A 143 -2.60 17.72 9.94
C ASP A 143 -3.23 18.17 11.27
N SER A 144 -2.45 18.27 12.34
CA SER A 144 -2.91 18.76 13.65
C SER A 144 -3.34 20.23 13.62
N GLU A 145 -2.67 21.04 12.80
CA GLU A 145 -2.96 22.45 12.55
C GLU A 145 -4.09 22.64 11.52
N LYS A 146 -4.60 21.53 10.94
CA LYS A 146 -5.58 21.50 9.83
C LYS A 146 -5.13 22.25 8.59
N ASP A 147 -3.82 22.38 8.39
CA ASP A 147 -3.18 23.09 7.29
C ASP A 147 -3.04 22.20 6.05
N TYR A 148 -4.20 21.79 5.52
CA TYR A 148 -4.27 20.81 4.43
C TYR A 148 -3.79 21.39 3.10
N GLN A 149 -3.90 22.71 2.91
CA GLN A 149 -3.36 23.38 1.72
C GLN A 149 -1.84 23.19 1.65
N ASN A 150 -1.13 23.36 2.78
CA ASN A 150 0.30 23.13 2.81
C ASN A 150 0.65 21.65 2.63
N ILE A 151 -0.14 20.70 3.16
CA ILE A 151 0.07 19.26 2.91
C ILE A 151 0.04 18.94 1.42
N ILE A 152 -0.99 19.41 0.69
CA ILE A 152 -1.09 19.11 -0.75
C ILE A 152 -0.02 19.85 -1.56
N SER A 153 0.48 20.98 -1.07
CA SER A 153 1.55 21.77 -1.72
C SER A 153 2.95 21.18 -1.52
N LEU A 154 3.11 20.17 -0.66
CA LEU A 154 4.39 19.48 -0.47
C LEU A 154 4.87 18.82 -1.75
N SER A 155 6.19 18.85 -1.97
CA SER A 155 6.84 18.24 -3.15
C SER A 155 7.12 16.73 -2.96
N PRO A 156 7.43 15.98 -4.03
CA PRO A 156 7.79 14.56 -3.97
C PRO A 156 8.92 14.20 -2.99
N LYS A 157 9.81 15.14 -2.63
CA LYS A 157 10.90 14.92 -1.67
C LYS A 157 10.44 14.59 -0.24
N ASN A 158 9.16 14.86 0.08
CA ASN A 158 8.57 14.52 1.39
C ASN A 158 8.02 13.10 1.44
N TYR A 159 8.10 12.35 0.35
CA TYR A 159 7.69 10.95 0.26
C TYR A 159 8.90 10.04 0.25
N TYR A 160 8.67 8.77 0.55
CA TYR A 160 9.72 7.79 0.76
C TYR A 160 9.29 6.44 0.22
N CYS A 161 10.21 5.60 -0.24
CA CYS A 161 9.91 4.23 -0.63
C CYS A 161 11.08 3.32 -0.28
N LEU A 162 10.84 2.35 0.60
CA LEU A 162 11.79 1.29 0.87
C LEU A 162 11.58 0.19 -0.18
N VAL A 163 12.63 -0.08 -0.95
CA VAL A 163 12.65 -1.13 -1.96
C VAL A 163 13.62 -2.23 -1.53
N THR A 164 13.11 -3.46 -1.40
CA THR A 164 13.84 -4.60 -0.86
C THR A 164 13.92 -5.71 -1.92
N PRO A 165 15.09 -5.91 -2.54
CA PRO A 165 15.31 -7.06 -3.43
C PRO A 165 15.27 -8.38 -2.65
N SER A 166 14.81 -9.45 -3.29
CA SER A 166 14.80 -10.80 -2.71
C SER A 166 16.21 -11.32 -2.42
N LYS A 167 16.31 -12.36 -1.60
CA LYS A 167 17.59 -13.03 -1.31
C LYS A 167 18.30 -13.48 -2.59
N ASN A 168 17.55 -14.09 -3.51
CA ASN A 168 18.06 -14.48 -4.82
C ASN A 168 18.64 -13.30 -5.63
N MET A 169 17.96 -12.15 -5.63
CA MET A 169 18.45 -10.95 -6.31
C MET A 169 19.69 -10.37 -5.62
N LEU A 170 19.71 -10.31 -4.29
CA LEU A 170 20.85 -9.84 -3.50
C LEU A 170 22.10 -10.70 -3.74
N GLU A 171 21.95 -12.01 -3.89
CA GLU A 171 23.05 -12.94 -4.14
C GLU A 171 23.60 -12.82 -5.56
N ASN A 172 22.71 -12.78 -6.55
CA ASN A 172 23.07 -12.97 -7.96
C ASN A 172 23.21 -11.68 -8.78
N VAL A 173 22.79 -10.52 -8.25
CA VAL A 173 22.87 -9.23 -8.95
C VAL A 173 23.86 -8.30 -8.24
N LEU A 174 24.65 -7.57 -9.03
CA LEU A 174 25.57 -6.56 -8.51
C LEU A 174 24.82 -5.49 -7.71
N VAL A 175 25.34 -5.15 -6.53
CA VAL A 175 24.71 -4.18 -5.61
C VAL A 175 24.49 -2.82 -6.28
N ASP A 176 25.44 -2.36 -7.10
CA ASP A 176 25.29 -1.10 -7.85
C ASP A 176 24.12 -1.11 -8.83
N LEU A 177 23.85 -2.26 -9.45
CA LEU A 177 22.72 -2.42 -10.36
C LEU A 177 21.41 -2.47 -9.57
N LEU A 178 21.35 -3.23 -8.46
CA LEU A 178 20.19 -3.25 -7.56
C LEU A 178 19.88 -1.85 -7.03
N SER A 179 20.91 -1.08 -6.68
CA SER A 179 20.76 0.30 -6.23
C SER A 179 20.13 1.19 -7.30
N LYS A 180 20.53 1.06 -8.56
CA LYS A 180 19.93 1.82 -9.68
C LYS A 180 18.47 1.43 -9.90
N ILE A 181 18.16 0.12 -9.83
CA ILE A 181 16.79 -0.40 -9.94
C ILE A 181 15.91 0.15 -8.82
N GLY A 182 16.34 0.01 -7.57
CA GLY A 182 15.60 0.48 -6.41
C GLY A 182 15.41 2.00 -6.42
N MET A 183 16.41 2.78 -6.84
CA MET A 183 16.26 4.23 -6.98
C MET A 183 15.27 4.63 -8.08
N ALA A 184 15.22 3.89 -9.20
CA ALA A 184 14.23 4.14 -10.24
C ALA A 184 12.79 3.86 -9.74
N ILE A 185 12.61 2.76 -9.00
CA ILE A 185 11.33 2.43 -8.35
C ILE A 185 10.95 3.50 -7.34
N ASN A 186 11.89 3.88 -6.46
CA ASN A 186 11.72 4.92 -5.45
C ASN A 186 11.22 6.22 -6.08
N SER A 187 11.92 6.77 -7.08
CA SER A 187 11.51 8.01 -7.76
C SER A 187 10.10 7.93 -8.34
N ARG A 188 9.73 6.81 -8.99
CA ARG A 188 8.38 6.60 -9.54
C ARG A 188 7.33 6.55 -8.43
N MET A 189 7.67 5.97 -7.28
CA MET A 189 6.79 5.81 -6.13
C MET A 189 6.58 7.11 -5.33
N LEU A 190 7.62 7.93 -5.20
CA LEU A 190 7.53 9.30 -4.66
C LEU A 190 6.55 10.14 -5.49
N TYR A 191 6.67 10.07 -6.81
CA TYR A 191 5.75 10.73 -7.74
C TYR A 191 4.30 10.26 -7.55
N ASN A 192 4.06 8.95 -7.38
CA ASN A 192 2.72 8.43 -7.07
C ASN A 192 2.18 8.99 -5.74
N GLY A 193 3.01 9.04 -4.70
CA GLY A 193 2.58 9.52 -3.37
C GLY A 193 2.11 10.96 -3.44
N TRP A 194 2.91 11.78 -4.11
CA TRP A 194 2.63 13.18 -4.37
C TRP A 194 1.31 13.43 -5.12
N HIS A 195 0.94 12.56 -6.08
CA HIS A 195 -0.33 12.68 -6.81
C HIS A 195 -1.53 12.09 -6.09
N TYR A 196 -1.33 11.18 -5.13
CA TYR A 196 -2.44 10.56 -4.41
C TYR A 196 -2.86 11.35 -3.17
N MET A 197 -1.92 12.10 -2.57
CA MET A 197 -2.18 12.86 -1.35
C MET A 197 -3.39 13.80 -1.43
N PRO A 198 -3.60 14.60 -2.50
CA PRO A 198 -4.73 15.53 -2.56
C PRO A 198 -6.09 14.85 -2.47
N GLY A 199 -6.20 13.60 -2.93
CA GLY A 199 -7.45 12.82 -2.85
C GLY A 199 -7.96 12.56 -1.43
N ASN A 200 -7.12 12.75 -0.40
CA ASN A 200 -7.54 12.66 1.01
C ASN A 200 -8.33 13.89 1.50
N PHE A 201 -8.33 14.99 0.74
CA PHE A 201 -8.89 16.28 1.16
C PHE A 201 -9.99 16.80 0.24
N ILE A 202 -10.51 15.99 -0.69
CA ILE A 202 -11.51 16.43 -1.68
C ILE A 202 -12.80 16.98 -1.06
N ASN A 203 -13.11 16.61 0.19
CA ASN A 203 -14.27 17.09 0.93
C ASN A 203 -13.92 18.21 1.93
N CYS A 204 -12.72 18.78 1.86
CA CYS A 204 -12.28 19.88 2.72
C CYS A 204 -12.41 21.20 1.96
N GLU A 205 -13.40 22.01 2.33
CA GLU A 205 -13.73 23.28 1.65
C GLU A 205 -12.56 24.30 1.65
N GLN A 206 -11.66 24.23 2.62
CA GLN A 206 -10.51 25.13 2.73
C GLN A 206 -9.35 24.79 1.77
N VAL A 207 -9.46 23.71 0.99
CA VAL A 207 -8.39 23.26 0.09
C VAL A 207 -8.70 23.68 -1.33
N ASP A 208 -7.80 24.46 -1.91
CA ASP A 208 -7.85 24.86 -3.31
C ASP A 208 -7.04 23.87 -4.17
N PHE A 209 -7.73 23.28 -5.15
CA PHE A 209 -7.18 22.31 -6.10
C PHE A 209 -6.93 22.91 -7.50
N SER A 210 -7.18 24.20 -7.70
CA SER A 210 -7.12 24.87 -9.01
C SER A 210 -5.77 24.67 -9.74
N GLU A 211 -4.67 24.71 -8.99
CA GLU A 211 -3.29 24.56 -9.49
C GLU A 211 -2.72 23.16 -9.27
N ARG A 212 -3.57 22.15 -9.02
CA ARG A 212 -3.10 20.81 -8.65
C ARG A 212 -3.82 19.67 -9.34
N ASP A 213 -3.11 19.05 -10.28
CA ASP A 213 -3.48 17.73 -10.80
C ASP A 213 -3.24 16.61 -9.78
N PHE A 214 -4.20 15.71 -9.67
CA PHE A 214 -4.11 14.54 -8.79
C PHE A 214 -4.91 13.35 -9.29
N TYR A 215 -4.60 12.18 -8.77
CA TYR A 215 -5.31 10.94 -9.06
C TYR A 215 -5.93 10.40 -7.78
N PHE A 216 -7.05 9.68 -7.91
CA PHE A 216 -7.58 8.93 -6.80
C PHE A 216 -6.66 7.74 -6.46
N SER A 217 -6.34 7.63 -5.18
CA SER A 217 -5.68 6.49 -4.58
C SER A 217 -6.35 5.17 -4.93
N ALA A 218 -5.56 4.14 -5.21
CA ALA A 218 -6.08 2.78 -5.26
C ALA A 218 -6.63 2.39 -3.88
N VAL A 219 -7.81 1.76 -3.87
CA VAL A 219 -8.51 1.32 -2.66
C VAL A 219 -8.79 -0.18 -2.62
N LEU A 220 -8.51 -0.88 -3.71
CA LEU A 220 -8.59 -2.33 -3.82
C LEU A 220 -7.19 -2.88 -4.06
N SER A 221 -6.93 -4.05 -3.51
CA SER A 221 -5.77 -4.85 -3.91
C SER A 221 -5.89 -5.21 -5.40
N ASP A 222 -4.76 -5.35 -6.08
CA ASP A 222 -4.74 -5.77 -7.48
C ASP A 222 -3.60 -6.73 -7.79
N VAL A 223 -3.86 -7.60 -8.77
CA VAL A 223 -2.90 -8.51 -9.39
C VAL A 223 -2.85 -8.17 -10.86
N THR A 224 -1.67 -7.85 -11.35
CA THR A 224 -1.42 -7.59 -12.77
C THR A 224 -0.50 -8.67 -13.30
N ASN A 225 -0.94 -9.38 -14.35
CA ASN A 225 -0.12 -10.38 -15.05
C ASN A 225 0.09 -9.97 -16.51
N LYS A 226 1.24 -10.29 -17.10
CA LYS A 226 1.60 -10.01 -18.52
C LYS A 226 1.77 -8.51 -18.86
N ASP A 227 2.36 -7.74 -17.95
CA ASP A 227 2.47 -6.28 -18.01
C ASP A 227 3.79 -5.74 -18.61
N LYS A 228 4.62 -6.62 -19.20
CA LYS A 228 5.97 -6.28 -19.68
C LYS A 228 6.05 -5.12 -20.67
N TYR A 229 5.01 -4.88 -21.47
CA TYR A 229 5.08 -3.99 -22.63
C TYR A 229 4.53 -2.57 -22.40
N HIS A 230 4.00 -2.25 -21.22
CA HIS A 230 3.23 -1.01 -21.01
C HIS A 230 4.04 0.19 -20.57
N HIS A 231 5.15 -0.05 -19.87
CA HIS A 231 6.00 1.00 -19.34
C HIS A 231 7.45 0.74 -19.67
N VAL A 232 8.18 1.79 -20.07
CA VAL A 232 9.63 1.70 -20.36
C VAL A 232 10.40 1.10 -19.18
N GLY A 233 9.98 1.40 -17.94
CA GLY A 233 10.54 0.77 -16.75
C GLY A 233 10.30 -0.73 -16.68
N HIS A 234 9.10 -1.19 -17.04
CA HIS A 234 8.75 -2.62 -17.05
C HIS A 234 9.53 -3.36 -18.13
N VAL A 235 9.64 -2.79 -19.33
CA VAL A 235 10.45 -3.35 -20.41
C VAL A 235 11.93 -3.48 -20.00
N LYS A 236 12.51 -2.42 -19.44
CA LYS A 236 13.94 -2.41 -19.07
C LYS A 236 14.28 -3.35 -17.93
N LEU A 237 13.35 -3.55 -16.99
CA LEU A 237 13.55 -4.39 -15.81
C LEU A 237 12.95 -5.79 -15.98
N ASP A 238 12.35 -6.07 -17.13
CA ASP A 238 11.62 -7.30 -17.42
C ASP A 238 10.50 -7.59 -16.41
N ILE A 239 9.88 -6.53 -15.86
CA ILE A 239 8.76 -6.64 -14.91
C ILE A 239 7.52 -7.03 -15.69
N ASN A 240 6.90 -8.14 -15.32
CA ASN A 240 5.76 -8.67 -16.05
C ASN A 240 4.56 -8.93 -15.15
N ASN A 241 4.79 -9.23 -13.88
CA ASN A 241 3.73 -9.57 -12.94
C ASN A 241 3.90 -8.74 -11.66
N CYS A 242 2.82 -8.12 -11.18
CA CYS A 242 2.81 -7.22 -10.04
C CYS A 242 1.62 -7.52 -9.11
N ILE A 243 1.82 -7.38 -7.80
CA ILE A 243 0.74 -7.28 -6.82
C ILE A 243 0.85 -5.92 -6.13
N ARG A 244 -0.30 -5.30 -5.85
CA ARG A 244 -0.40 -4.13 -4.98
C ARG A 244 -1.50 -4.32 -3.96
N VAL A 245 -1.20 -4.03 -2.70
CA VAL A 245 -2.15 -4.00 -1.59
C VAL A 245 -2.13 -2.61 -0.94
N PRO A 246 -3.13 -1.75 -1.22
CA PRO A 246 -3.24 -0.43 -0.61
C PRO A 246 -3.51 -0.50 0.89
N LEU A 247 -2.86 0.39 1.65
CA LEU A 247 -3.04 0.48 3.10
C LEU A 247 -3.51 1.87 3.51
N THR A 248 -4.39 1.89 4.52
CA THR A 248 -4.90 3.12 5.15
C THR A 248 -4.21 3.32 6.48
N MET A 249 -3.64 4.51 6.68
CA MET A 249 -3.00 4.95 7.93
C MET A 249 -3.91 5.93 8.66
N THR A 250 -3.75 6.06 9.97
CA THR A 250 -4.49 7.03 10.78
C THR A 250 -3.54 8.07 11.37
N ILE A 251 -3.85 9.35 11.19
CA ILE A 251 -3.10 10.48 11.75
C ILE A 251 -4.11 11.43 12.38
N ASN A 252 -3.95 11.77 13.67
CA ASN A 252 -4.90 12.59 14.45
C ASN A 252 -6.38 12.20 14.25
N GLY A 253 -6.67 10.90 14.18
CA GLY A 253 -8.03 10.36 13.95
C GLY A 253 -8.53 10.43 12.51
N ARG A 254 -7.80 11.06 11.57
CA ARG A 254 -8.10 11.06 10.14
C ARG A 254 -7.50 9.85 9.44
N ALA A 255 -8.29 9.20 8.60
CA ALA A 255 -7.82 8.15 7.71
C ALA A 255 -7.15 8.75 6.47
N TYR A 256 -5.92 8.35 6.21
CA TYR A 256 -5.14 8.68 5.04
C TYR A 256 -5.00 7.46 4.12
N LYS A 257 -5.53 7.58 2.91
CA LYS A 257 -5.44 6.59 1.83
C LYS A 257 -4.17 6.82 1.02
N ALA A 258 -3.51 5.73 0.63
CA ALA A 258 -2.31 5.71 -0.23
C ALA A 258 -1.06 6.41 0.27
N LEU A 259 -0.99 6.70 1.58
CA LEU A 259 0.30 6.94 2.24
C LEU A 259 1.20 5.71 2.18
N MET A 260 0.58 4.53 2.22
CA MET A 260 1.26 3.26 2.22
C MET A 260 0.54 2.24 1.36
N ASP A 261 1.31 1.35 0.76
CA ASP A 261 0.86 0.17 0.05
C ASP A 261 2.03 -0.79 -0.08
N VAL A 262 1.75 -2.08 0.08
CA VAL A 262 2.74 -3.13 -0.19
C VAL A 262 2.65 -3.52 -1.64
N ARG A 263 3.80 -3.59 -2.31
CA ARG A 263 3.90 -4.08 -3.68
C ARG A 263 4.95 -5.16 -3.78
N THR A 264 4.68 -6.10 -4.66
CA THR A 264 5.65 -7.09 -5.10
C THR A 264 5.66 -7.13 -6.62
N PHE A 265 6.79 -7.49 -7.21
CA PHE A 265 6.82 -7.87 -8.62
C PHE A 265 7.77 -9.03 -8.89
N ARG A 266 7.46 -9.74 -9.98
CA ARG A 266 8.26 -10.80 -10.57
C ARG A 266 8.66 -10.43 -11.99
N ARG A 267 9.87 -10.82 -12.35
CA ARG A 267 10.41 -10.77 -13.70
C ARG A 267 10.05 -12.04 -14.45
N GLY A 268 10.00 -11.95 -15.77
CA GLY A 268 9.67 -13.09 -16.63
C GLY A 268 8.19 -13.51 -16.59
N ASP A 269 7.87 -14.72 -17.03
CA ASP A 269 6.48 -15.09 -17.37
C ASP A 269 5.70 -15.80 -16.25
N ASN A 270 6.30 -15.98 -15.07
CA ASN A 270 5.64 -16.64 -13.94
C ASN A 270 4.60 -15.71 -13.29
N GLU A 271 3.35 -15.88 -13.70
CA GLU A 271 2.18 -15.16 -13.20
C GLU A 271 1.97 -15.34 -11.69
N TYR A 272 1.41 -14.33 -11.04
CA TYR A 272 0.95 -14.46 -9.65
C TYR A 272 -0.34 -15.26 -9.58
N SER A 273 -0.42 -16.12 -8.57
CA SER A 273 -1.62 -16.85 -8.18
C SER A 273 -2.46 -16.05 -7.18
N ILE A 274 -3.67 -16.53 -6.89
CA ILE A 274 -4.48 -15.96 -5.80
C ILE A 274 -3.82 -16.18 -4.45
N SER A 275 -3.19 -17.34 -4.21
CA SER A 275 -2.47 -17.61 -2.96
C SER A 275 -1.32 -16.61 -2.73
N ASP A 276 -0.64 -16.18 -3.80
CA ASP A 276 0.36 -15.11 -3.70
C ASP A 276 -0.28 -13.79 -3.22
N LEU A 277 -1.44 -13.41 -3.78
CA LEU A 277 -2.19 -12.23 -3.34
C LEU A 277 -2.62 -12.35 -1.87
N GLU A 278 -3.10 -13.51 -1.43
CA GLU A 278 -3.46 -13.74 -0.02
C GLU A 278 -2.26 -13.51 0.91
N ASN A 279 -1.09 -14.05 0.55
CA ASN A 279 0.15 -13.84 1.29
C ASN A 279 0.56 -12.36 1.35
N VAL A 280 0.49 -11.63 0.23
CA VAL A 280 0.76 -10.19 0.24
C VAL A 280 -0.25 -9.43 1.11
N ILE A 281 -1.53 -9.81 1.08
CA ILE A 281 -2.56 -9.22 1.95
C ILE A 281 -2.22 -9.49 3.43
N ILE A 282 -1.88 -10.72 3.81
CA ILE A 282 -1.51 -11.07 5.18
C ILE A 282 -0.31 -10.24 5.65
N TYR A 283 0.79 -10.26 4.89
CA TYR A 283 2.02 -9.55 5.25
C TYR A 283 1.83 -8.03 5.26
N SER A 284 0.95 -7.49 4.41
CA SER A 284 0.62 -6.06 4.42
C SER A 284 -0.02 -5.60 5.73
N LYS A 285 -0.70 -6.49 6.46
CA LYS A 285 -1.25 -6.20 7.80
C LYS A 285 -0.14 -6.02 8.83
N TYR A 286 0.94 -6.80 8.73
CA TYR A 286 2.12 -6.64 9.58
C TYR A 286 2.82 -5.31 9.27
N VAL A 287 3.08 -5.03 7.98
CA VAL A 287 3.66 -3.76 7.52
C VAL A 287 2.81 -2.58 7.99
N LYS A 288 1.47 -2.68 7.95
CA LYS A 288 0.55 -1.67 8.47
C LYS A 288 0.78 -1.34 9.93
N VAL A 289 0.88 -2.35 10.80
CA VAL A 289 1.10 -2.13 12.24
C VAL A 289 2.47 -1.49 12.48
N ILE A 290 3.52 -1.98 11.81
CA ILE A 290 4.88 -1.44 11.89
C ILE A 290 4.89 0.04 11.45
N GLY A 291 4.27 0.36 10.32
CA GLY A 291 4.15 1.72 9.80
C GLY A 291 3.33 2.64 10.72
N GLN A 292 2.23 2.15 11.28
CA GLN A 292 1.36 2.95 12.15
C GLN A 292 2.08 3.33 13.45
N ALA A 293 2.88 2.43 14.00
CA ALA A 293 3.63 2.68 15.22
C ALA A 293 4.59 3.88 15.09
N ILE A 294 5.17 4.14 13.91
CA ILE A 294 5.99 5.34 13.67
C ILE A 294 5.13 6.61 13.82
N PHE A 295 3.96 6.67 13.17
CA PHE A 295 3.07 7.83 13.30
C PHE A 295 2.62 8.02 14.75
N ASP A 296 2.26 6.94 15.45
CA ASP A 296 1.85 6.97 16.86
C ASP A 296 2.97 7.52 17.75
N ILE A 297 4.19 6.97 17.65
CA ILE A 297 5.33 7.37 18.49
C ILE A 297 5.68 8.84 18.26
N ILE A 298 5.74 9.30 17.01
CA ILE A 298 6.08 10.69 16.70
C ILE A 298 4.98 11.64 17.17
N THR A 299 3.71 11.24 17.07
CA THR A 299 2.57 11.99 17.62
C THR A 299 2.68 12.12 19.14
N ASP A 300 2.93 11.01 19.84
CA ASP A 300 3.03 10.97 21.32
C ASP A 300 4.23 11.78 21.84
N LYS A 301 5.37 11.72 21.14
CA LYS A 301 6.59 12.47 21.49
C LYS A 301 6.56 13.93 21.06
N LYS A 302 5.64 14.31 20.16
CA LYS A 302 5.58 15.62 19.50
C LYS A 302 6.90 16.01 18.83
N ASP A 303 7.65 15.02 18.32
CA ASP A 303 8.88 15.24 17.58
C ASP A 303 8.58 15.51 16.11
N PHE A 304 8.12 16.72 15.82
CA PHE A 304 7.77 17.11 14.46
C PHE A 304 8.99 17.30 13.53
N SER A 305 10.20 17.02 14.01
CA SER A 305 11.42 17.05 13.20
C SER A 305 11.76 15.68 12.58
N PHE A 306 11.12 14.59 13.04
CA PHE A 306 11.42 13.25 12.55
C PHE A 306 11.07 13.08 11.07
N ALA A 307 12.05 12.58 10.31
CA ALA A 307 11.90 12.21 8.92
C ALA A 307 12.70 10.94 8.61
N LEU A 308 12.21 10.14 7.68
CA LEU A 308 12.94 9.03 7.08
C LEU A 308 13.97 9.58 6.08
N GLN A 309 15.25 9.28 6.28
CA GLN A 309 16.37 9.85 5.53
C GLN A 309 17.30 8.79 4.91
N GLN A 310 17.18 7.52 5.28
CA GLN A 310 18.15 6.47 4.93
C GLN A 310 18.03 5.96 3.49
N VAL A 311 16.87 6.06 2.83
CA VAL A 311 16.71 5.74 1.40
C VAL A 311 16.92 7.00 0.56
N ASN A 312 18.20 7.29 0.33
CA ASN A 312 18.68 8.29 -0.61
C ASN A 312 19.79 7.69 -1.48
N ARG A 313 20.23 8.41 -2.52
CA ARG A 313 21.22 7.89 -3.47
C ARG A 313 22.55 7.49 -2.81
N ASP A 314 22.96 8.17 -1.74
CA ASP A 314 24.26 8.01 -1.10
C ASP A 314 24.28 6.86 -0.10
N ASN A 315 23.13 6.61 0.55
CA ASN A 315 22.98 5.58 1.58
C ASN A 315 22.36 4.30 1.04
N TYR A 316 21.54 4.35 0.00
CA TYR A 316 20.79 3.18 -0.47
C TYR A 316 21.70 2.03 -0.94
N THR A 317 22.80 2.34 -1.65
CA THR A 317 23.79 1.33 -2.04
C THR A 317 24.44 0.66 -0.82
N LYS A 318 24.78 1.44 0.22
CA LYS A 318 25.36 0.93 1.46
C LYS A 318 24.36 0.06 2.22
N ASN A 319 23.12 0.52 2.34
CA ASN A 319 22.04 -0.21 3.01
C ASN A 319 21.75 -1.55 2.32
N LEU A 320 21.80 -1.61 0.98
CA LEU A 320 21.69 -2.87 0.23
C LEU A 320 22.90 -3.80 0.48
N ALA A 321 24.11 -3.25 0.53
CA ALA A 321 25.31 -4.02 0.82
C ALA A 321 25.30 -4.59 2.25
N GLU A 322 24.73 -3.86 3.21
CA GLU A 322 24.50 -4.33 4.57
C GLU A 322 23.39 -5.37 4.63
N LEU A 323 22.27 -5.14 3.95
CA LEU A 323 21.17 -6.08 3.87
C LEU A 323 21.63 -7.44 3.34
N LYS A 324 22.48 -7.46 2.30
CA LYS A 324 23.10 -8.70 1.78
C LYS A 324 23.91 -9.48 2.83
N LYS A 325 24.44 -8.80 3.86
CA LYS A 325 25.22 -9.42 4.94
C LYS A 325 24.35 -9.87 6.11
N LYS A 326 23.11 -9.38 6.23
CA LYS A 326 22.20 -9.78 7.30
C LYS A 326 21.76 -11.23 7.07
N ARG A 327 21.66 -11.98 8.17
CA ARG A 327 21.49 -13.44 8.16
C ARG A 327 20.06 -13.91 8.43
N TYR A 328 19.09 -13.00 8.36
CA TYR A 328 17.66 -13.32 8.52
C TYR A 328 16.96 -13.45 7.16
#